data_AF-A0A126WVJ5-F1
#
_entry.id   AF-A0A126WVJ5-F1
#
_cell.length_a   1.000
_cell.length_b   1.000
_cell.length_c   1.000
_cell.angle_alpha   90.00
_cell.angle_beta   90.00
_cell.angle_gamma   90.00
#
_symmetry.space_group_name_H-M   'P 1'
#
loop_
_entity.id
_entity.type
_entity.pdbx_description
1 polymer ?
#
loop_
_entity_poly.entity_id
_entity_poly.type
_entity_poly.pdbx_seq_one_letter_code
_entity_poly.pdbx_strand_id
1 'polypeptide(L)'
;MESQLRVIEQSFTIRYSTRAHEALDEIPDSFTITDPYISGHPIVYASRGFLKMSGYSRDEVIGKNGRVFQGPNTSRRSVMEIREAIREERNLQISIVNYRKDGTPFWMLFHLCPVFAKEDGRVMNFVGVQVPIMRKPRRSGSEFARNGVSLCEDGTGVRETLFGSCRRELCSDSVVGLSRILDLKSVLGVDDAELVDEPCKATDIEQRKATTAMNKILSVLTHYSELTGRLVCWKRCCFSGMGPLGASLNISLGRIKQSFVLTDPHLPDMPIVYASDAFLKLTGYTRQEALGQNCRFLSGPDTDCSVQYQIKESIRTEQGCTVCILNYRKDTSSFWNFLHISPVRNASGKIAYFVGVQIESSCTNQDKQKLSPDRRQLSVVAAVKVAVRGSSMGASTSKS
;
A
#
# COMPACT_ATOMS: atom_id res chain seq x y z
N MET A 1 4.52 12.26 -17.13
CA MET A 1 4.42 12.30 -15.66
C MET A 1 3.09 12.91 -15.22
N GLU A 2 2.67 14.03 -15.83
CA GLU A 2 1.36 14.67 -15.60
C GLU A 2 0.14 13.76 -15.85
N SER A 3 0.22 12.86 -16.83
CA SER A 3 -0.89 11.93 -17.14
C SER A 3 -1.15 10.90 -16.03
N GLN A 4 -0.14 10.50 -15.25
CA GLN A 4 -0.31 9.58 -14.13
C GLN A 4 -0.84 10.28 -12.88
N LEU A 5 -0.36 11.50 -12.59
CA LEU A 5 -0.85 12.31 -11.47
C LEU A 5 -2.34 12.63 -11.62
N ARG A 6 -2.80 12.99 -12.83
CA ARG A 6 -4.24 13.18 -13.09
C ARG A 6 -5.07 11.94 -12.82
N VAL A 7 -4.60 10.75 -13.21
CA VAL A 7 -5.31 9.48 -12.95
C VAL A 7 -5.38 9.18 -11.45
N ILE A 8 -4.32 9.49 -10.70
CA ILE A 8 -4.24 9.28 -9.25
C ILE A 8 -5.22 10.20 -8.51
N GLU A 9 -5.24 11.48 -8.87
CA GLU A 9 -6.18 12.46 -8.29
C GLU A 9 -7.63 12.13 -8.64
N GLN A 10 -7.89 11.81 -9.92
CA GLN A 10 -9.22 11.42 -10.37
C GLN A 10 -9.74 10.17 -9.68
N SER A 11 -8.87 9.21 -9.32
CA SER A 11 -9.33 7.96 -8.72
C SER A 11 -10.07 8.16 -7.39
N PHE A 12 -9.62 9.13 -6.59
CA PHE A 12 -10.31 9.47 -5.34
C PHE A 12 -11.59 10.27 -5.62
N THR A 13 -11.51 11.32 -6.44
CA THR A 13 -12.64 12.20 -6.75
C THR A 13 -13.80 11.47 -7.42
N ILE A 14 -13.51 10.52 -8.32
CA ILE A 14 -14.54 9.69 -8.98
C ILE A 14 -15.35 8.87 -7.96
N ARG A 15 -14.75 8.50 -6.82
CA ARG A 15 -15.39 7.65 -5.81
C ARG A 15 -16.16 8.43 -4.76
N TYR A 16 -15.60 9.54 -4.29
CA TYR A 16 -16.14 10.29 -3.14
C TYR A 16 -16.56 11.73 -3.45
N SER A 17 -16.47 12.18 -4.71
CA SER A 17 -16.66 13.58 -5.13
C SER A 17 -15.59 14.55 -4.61
N THR A 18 -15.54 15.74 -5.19
CA THR A 18 -14.60 16.81 -4.78
C THR A 18 -14.90 17.33 -3.36
N ARG A 19 -16.17 17.31 -2.94
CA ARG A 19 -16.58 17.78 -1.60
C ARG A 19 -16.05 16.90 -0.47
N ALA A 20 -15.78 15.62 -0.74
CA ALA A 20 -15.11 14.76 0.25
C ALA A 20 -13.69 15.22 0.55
N HIS A 21 -12.96 15.78 -0.43
CA HIS A 21 -11.64 16.35 -0.15
C HIS A 21 -11.71 17.51 0.83
N GLU A 22 -12.68 18.41 0.64
CA GLU A 22 -12.87 19.59 1.49
C GLU A 22 -13.21 19.16 2.92
N ALA A 23 -14.16 18.22 3.09
CA ALA A 23 -14.53 17.71 4.40
C ALA A 23 -13.40 16.94 5.11
N LEU A 24 -12.57 16.20 4.35
CA LEU A 24 -11.38 15.54 4.90
C LEU A 24 -10.27 16.53 5.27
N ASP A 25 -10.20 17.70 4.61
CA ASP A 25 -9.22 18.76 4.87
C ASP A 25 -9.51 19.48 6.20
N GLU A 26 -10.76 19.47 6.65
CA GLU A 26 -11.19 20.01 7.95
C GLU A 26 -10.78 19.11 9.13
N ILE A 27 -10.45 17.84 8.88
CA ILE A 27 -10.00 16.92 9.92
C ILE A 27 -8.54 17.27 10.30
N PRO A 28 -8.26 17.68 11.56
CA PRO A 28 -6.92 18.11 11.96
C PRO A 28 -5.93 16.94 12.13
N ASP A 29 -6.46 15.71 12.20
CA ASP A 29 -5.69 14.49 12.42
C ASP A 29 -4.75 14.19 11.24
N SER A 30 -3.63 13.52 11.51
CA SER A 30 -2.66 13.15 10.47
C SER A 30 -3.03 11.80 9.86
N PHE A 31 -3.39 11.78 8.57
CA PHE A 31 -3.75 10.55 7.86
C PHE A 31 -3.47 10.64 6.36
N THR A 32 -3.38 9.47 5.75
CA THR A 32 -3.23 9.28 4.30
C THR A 32 -4.24 8.24 3.82
N ILE A 33 -4.75 8.42 2.60
CA ILE A 33 -5.59 7.42 1.92
C ILE A 33 -4.82 6.93 0.69
N THR A 34 -4.73 5.61 0.53
CA THR A 34 -4.09 4.97 -0.61
C THR A 34 -5.10 4.21 -1.46
N ASP A 35 -4.79 4.04 -2.74
CA ASP A 35 -5.63 3.28 -3.68
C ASP A 35 -4.93 1.99 -4.14
N PRO A 36 -5.40 0.81 -3.70
CA PRO A 36 -4.78 -0.46 -4.04
C PRO A 36 -4.94 -0.85 -5.52
N TYR A 37 -5.87 -0.22 -6.27
CA TYR A 37 -6.09 -0.49 -7.69
C TYR A 37 -5.08 0.19 -8.60
N ILE A 38 -4.36 1.20 -8.08
CA ILE A 38 -3.31 1.86 -8.82
C ILE A 38 -1.98 1.15 -8.51
N SER A 39 -1.25 0.80 -9.57
CA SER A 39 0.05 0.14 -9.46
C SER A 39 0.97 0.84 -8.47
N GLY A 40 1.48 0.08 -7.49
CA GLY A 40 2.36 0.62 -6.44
C GLY A 40 1.64 1.06 -5.17
N HIS A 41 0.31 0.95 -5.11
CA HIS A 41 -0.52 1.35 -3.97
C HIS A 41 -0.21 2.80 -3.53
N PRO A 42 -0.36 3.78 -4.44
CA PRO A 42 0.02 5.15 -4.18
C PRO A 42 -0.93 5.82 -3.19
N ILE A 43 -0.41 6.84 -2.52
CA ILE A 43 -1.17 7.79 -1.73
C ILE A 43 -1.96 8.67 -2.71
N VAL A 44 -3.29 8.63 -2.60
CA VAL A 44 -4.23 9.45 -3.39
C VAL A 44 -4.72 10.67 -2.60
N TYR A 45 -4.55 10.65 -1.27
CA TYR A 45 -4.88 11.77 -0.40
C TYR A 45 -3.95 11.81 0.82
N ALA A 46 -3.56 13.01 1.22
CA ALA A 46 -2.78 13.27 2.43
C ALA A 46 -3.38 14.48 3.16
N SER A 47 -3.70 14.32 4.44
CA SER A 47 -4.32 15.39 5.23
C SER A 47 -3.35 16.54 5.50
N ARG A 48 -3.88 17.74 5.76
CA ARG A 48 -3.07 18.90 6.17
C ARG A 48 -2.25 18.61 7.43
N GLY A 49 -2.83 17.88 8.39
CA GLY A 49 -2.13 17.41 9.58
C GLY A 49 -0.92 16.55 9.23
N PHE A 50 -1.08 15.60 8.30
CA PHE A 50 0.01 14.74 7.85
C PHE A 50 1.14 15.52 7.18
N LEU A 51 0.81 16.46 6.28
CA LEU A 51 1.80 17.28 5.58
C LEU A 51 2.60 18.14 6.58
N LYS A 52 1.92 18.76 7.54
CA LYS A 52 2.58 19.55 8.61
C LYS A 52 3.48 18.68 9.50
N MET A 53 3.02 17.48 9.87
CA MET A 53 3.78 16.56 10.73
C MET A 53 5.03 16.00 10.05
N SER A 54 4.90 15.63 8.77
CA SER A 54 5.95 14.97 7.99
C SER A 54 6.94 15.96 7.36
N GLY A 55 6.51 17.20 7.11
CA GLY A 55 7.29 18.23 6.45
C GLY A 55 7.33 18.13 4.92
N TYR A 56 6.65 17.14 4.33
CA TYR A 56 6.55 16.99 2.88
C TYR A 56 5.43 17.86 2.30
N SER A 57 5.62 18.33 1.07
CA SER A 57 4.54 18.98 0.32
C SER A 57 3.54 17.95 -0.21
N ARG A 58 2.34 18.40 -0.58
CA ARG A 58 1.32 17.54 -1.19
C ARG A 58 1.86 16.86 -2.46
N ASP A 59 2.52 17.61 -3.33
CA ASP A 59 3.04 17.11 -4.62
C ASP A 59 4.15 16.08 -4.46
N GLU A 60 4.90 16.14 -3.35
CA GLU A 60 5.93 15.16 -3.02
C GLU A 60 5.35 13.83 -2.53
N VAL A 61 4.15 13.86 -1.95
CA VAL A 61 3.50 12.70 -1.30
C VAL A 61 2.52 12.00 -2.24
N ILE A 62 1.69 12.76 -2.96
CA ILE A 62 0.67 12.18 -3.85
C ILE A 62 1.35 11.34 -4.95
N GLY A 63 0.81 10.15 -5.18
CA GLY A 63 1.35 9.19 -6.13
C GLY A 63 2.54 8.36 -5.61
N LYS A 64 3.08 8.67 -4.43
CA LYS A 64 4.12 7.84 -3.80
C LYS A 64 3.53 6.71 -2.98
N ASN A 65 4.32 5.67 -2.77
CA ASN A 65 4.01 4.62 -1.80
C ASN A 65 4.52 5.03 -0.41
N GLY A 66 3.79 4.71 0.66
CA GLY A 66 4.16 5.07 2.04
C GLY A 66 5.55 4.61 2.51
N ARG A 67 6.22 3.73 1.77
CA ARG A 67 7.64 3.38 2.00
C ARG A 67 8.59 4.57 1.96
N VAL A 68 8.22 5.68 1.32
CA VAL A 68 9.08 6.87 1.20
C VAL A 68 9.39 7.53 2.55
N PHE A 69 8.61 7.23 3.59
CA PHE A 69 8.82 7.76 4.94
C PHE A 69 9.69 6.86 5.83
N GLN A 70 10.16 5.73 5.30
CA GLN A 70 11.00 4.77 6.02
C GLN A 70 12.48 5.15 5.88
N GLY A 71 13.31 4.76 6.84
CA GLY A 71 14.74 5.00 6.81
C GLY A 71 15.54 3.95 7.58
N PRO A 72 16.82 4.22 7.88
CA PRO A 72 17.76 3.23 8.43
C PRO A 72 17.28 2.51 9.70
N ASN A 73 16.61 3.24 10.60
CA ASN A 73 16.13 2.71 11.88
C ASN A 73 14.70 2.17 11.81
N THR A 74 14.07 2.19 10.63
CA THR A 74 12.75 1.60 10.46
C THR A 74 12.85 0.08 10.51
N SER A 75 12.25 -0.53 11.53
CA SER A 75 12.28 -1.97 11.73
C SER A 75 11.70 -2.74 10.54
N ARG A 76 12.49 -3.66 9.97
CA ARG A 76 12.06 -4.56 8.89
C ARG A 76 10.87 -5.45 9.32
N ARG A 77 10.81 -5.82 10.60
CA ARG A 77 9.71 -6.60 11.18
C ARG A 77 8.40 -5.82 11.10
N SER A 78 8.39 -4.57 11.57
CA SER A 78 7.21 -3.70 11.49
C SER A 78 6.76 -3.48 10.04
N VAL A 79 7.70 -3.29 9.12
CA VAL A 79 7.38 -3.15 7.67
C VAL A 79 6.82 -4.45 7.08
N MET A 80 7.27 -5.61 7.56
CA MET A 80 6.69 -6.90 7.17
C MET A 80 5.26 -7.03 7.70
N GLU A 81 5.01 -6.73 8.98
CA GLU A 81 3.68 -6.79 9.58
C GLU A 81 2.66 -5.87 8.87
N ILE A 82 3.09 -4.67 8.44
CA ILE A 82 2.27 -3.78 7.60
C ILE A 82 1.97 -4.41 6.24
N ARG A 83 2.97 -5.00 5.58
CA ARG A 83 2.77 -5.68 4.29
C ARG A 83 1.81 -6.85 4.40
N GLU A 84 1.93 -7.64 5.47
CA GLU A 84 1.04 -8.77 5.74
C GLU A 84 -0.39 -8.30 6.04
N ALA A 85 -0.57 -7.22 6.82
CA ALA A 85 -1.90 -6.66 7.07
C ALA A 85 -2.59 -6.16 5.79
N ILE A 86 -1.84 -5.52 4.89
CA ILE A 86 -2.33 -5.13 3.56
C ILE A 86 -2.66 -6.37 2.72
N ARG A 87 -1.82 -7.42 2.80
CA ARG A 87 -2.01 -8.69 2.09
C ARG A 87 -3.31 -9.40 2.53
N GLU A 88 -3.56 -9.38 3.82
CA GLU A 88 -4.69 -10.04 4.47
C GLU A 88 -5.95 -9.17 4.54
N GLU A 89 -5.86 -7.90 4.12
CA GLU A 89 -6.95 -6.93 4.21
C GLU A 89 -7.52 -6.82 5.63
N ARG A 90 -6.62 -6.74 6.61
CA ARG A 90 -6.99 -6.61 8.02
C ARG A 90 -6.53 -5.28 8.60
N ASN A 91 -7.19 -4.90 9.68
CA ASN A 91 -6.76 -3.77 10.49
C ASN A 91 -5.38 -4.07 11.11
N LEU A 92 -4.58 -3.03 11.24
CA LEU A 92 -3.30 -3.09 11.95
C LEU A 92 -3.12 -1.82 12.78
N GLN A 93 -2.56 -2.00 13.97
CA GLN A 93 -2.06 -0.90 14.78
C GLN A 93 -0.66 -1.27 15.25
N ILE A 94 0.33 -0.43 14.94
CA ILE A 94 1.75 -0.74 15.19
C ILE A 94 2.55 0.53 15.43
N SER A 95 3.51 0.48 16.35
CA SER A 95 4.52 1.53 16.48
C SER A 95 5.65 1.34 15.48
N ILE A 96 6.01 2.40 14.76
CA ILE A 96 7.09 2.37 13.77
C ILE A 96 7.85 3.70 13.75
N VAL A 97 9.15 3.64 13.45
CA VAL A 97 9.98 4.82 13.21
C VAL A 97 9.82 5.25 11.75
N ASN A 98 9.41 6.49 11.55
CA ASN A 98 9.40 7.17 10.26
C ASN A 98 10.31 8.40 10.30
N TYR A 99 10.60 8.93 9.13
CA TYR A 99 11.49 10.06 8.94
C TYR A 99 10.71 11.24 8.36
N ARG A 100 10.95 12.42 8.91
CA ARG A 100 10.48 13.68 8.33
C ARG A 100 11.33 14.03 7.11
N LYS A 101 10.87 15.02 6.35
CA LYS A 101 11.59 15.52 5.16
C LYS A 101 13.02 15.98 5.46
N ASP A 102 13.26 16.53 6.64
CA ASP A 102 14.57 16.97 7.12
C ASP A 102 15.49 15.81 7.56
N GLY A 103 15.01 14.56 7.49
CA GLY A 103 15.73 13.38 7.94
C GLY A 103 15.60 13.08 9.44
N THR A 104 14.84 13.87 10.20
CA THR A 104 14.66 13.64 11.63
C THR A 104 13.79 12.39 11.86
N PRO A 105 14.29 11.35 12.56
CA PRO A 105 13.49 10.18 12.90
C PRO A 105 12.50 10.51 14.02
N PHE A 106 11.31 9.93 13.95
CA PHE A 106 10.33 10.00 15.03
C PHE A 106 9.51 8.72 15.11
N TRP A 107 9.11 8.37 16.33
CA TRP A 107 8.18 7.29 16.57
C TRP A 107 6.76 7.75 16.27
N MET A 108 5.99 6.88 15.61
CA MET A 108 4.56 7.08 15.43
C MET A 108 3.79 5.79 15.64
N LEU A 109 2.59 5.92 16.18
CA LEU A 109 1.57 4.89 16.11
C LEU A 109 0.93 4.97 14.73
N PHE A 110 1.03 3.88 13.98
CA PHE A 110 0.41 3.72 12.68
C PHE A 110 -0.83 2.84 12.82
N HIS A 111 -2.00 3.39 12.49
CA HIS A 111 -3.26 2.65 12.44
C HIS A 111 -3.76 2.55 11.00
N LEU A 112 -3.73 1.34 10.45
CA LEU A 112 -4.13 1.02 9.09
C LEU A 112 -5.48 0.30 9.09
N CYS A 113 -6.42 0.78 8.28
CA CYS A 113 -7.72 0.15 8.06
C CYS A 113 -8.06 0.08 6.56
N PRO A 114 -8.42 -1.10 6.02
CA PRO A 114 -9.06 -1.19 4.71
C PRO A 114 -10.50 -0.63 4.75
N VAL A 115 -10.88 0.03 3.66
CA VAL A 115 -12.23 0.50 3.37
C VAL A 115 -12.78 -0.38 2.26
N PHE A 116 -13.89 -1.06 2.51
CA PHE A 116 -14.52 -2.01 1.60
C PHE A 116 -15.71 -1.38 0.88
N ALA A 117 -15.99 -1.78 -0.36
CA ALA A 117 -17.26 -1.53 -1.01
C ALA A 117 -18.34 -2.42 -0.39
N LYS A 118 -19.53 -1.85 -0.13
CA LYS A 118 -20.67 -2.61 0.40
C LYS A 118 -21.24 -3.59 -0.62
N GLU A 119 -21.12 -3.28 -1.91
CA GLU A 119 -21.70 -4.06 -3.01
C GLU A 119 -21.09 -5.47 -3.12
N ASP A 120 -19.78 -5.58 -2.94
CA ASP A 120 -19.01 -6.78 -3.29
C ASP A 120 -17.92 -7.15 -2.26
N GLY A 121 -17.75 -6.34 -1.21
CA GLY A 121 -16.73 -6.57 -0.18
C GLY A 121 -15.29 -6.31 -0.64
N ARG A 122 -15.07 -5.68 -1.81
CA ARG A 122 -13.73 -5.34 -2.32
C ARG A 122 -13.10 -4.20 -1.53
N VAL A 123 -11.79 -4.25 -1.31
CA VAL A 123 -11.08 -3.11 -0.72
C VAL A 123 -10.96 -1.98 -1.74
N MET A 124 -11.66 -0.89 -1.45
CA MET A 124 -11.62 0.33 -2.23
C MET A 124 -10.37 1.14 -1.93
N ASN A 125 -10.07 1.33 -0.65
CA ASN A 125 -8.97 2.18 -0.20
C ASN A 125 -8.36 1.63 1.08
N PHE A 126 -7.14 2.05 1.41
CA PHE A 126 -6.62 1.90 2.76
C PHE A 126 -6.46 3.29 3.38
N VAL A 127 -6.91 3.42 4.62
CA VAL A 127 -6.72 4.62 5.45
C VAL A 127 -5.61 4.32 6.44
N GLY A 128 -4.58 5.15 6.45
CA GLY A 128 -3.50 5.10 7.42
C GLY A 128 -3.52 6.35 8.27
N VAL A 129 -3.85 6.23 9.55
CA VAL A 129 -3.74 7.31 10.55
C VAL A 129 -2.38 7.22 11.22
N GLN A 130 -1.70 8.36 11.36
CA GLN A 130 -0.40 8.48 11.99
C GLN A 130 -0.47 9.38 13.22
N VAL A 131 -0.07 8.88 14.38
CA VAL A 131 -0.01 9.67 15.62
C VAL A 131 1.42 9.66 16.15
N PRO A 132 2.14 10.80 16.17
CA PRO A 132 3.47 10.88 16.77
C PRO A 132 3.45 10.43 18.23
N ILE A 133 4.43 9.58 18.60
CA ILE A 133 4.62 9.13 19.98
C ILE A 133 5.66 10.04 20.64
N MET A 134 5.26 10.73 21.71
CA MET A 134 6.16 11.63 22.42
C MET A 134 6.94 10.86 23.50
N ARG A 135 8.25 10.68 23.30
CA ARG A 135 9.12 10.18 24.37
C ARG A 135 9.28 11.26 25.44
N LYS A 136 8.99 10.92 26.70
CA LYS A 136 9.50 11.70 27.83
C LYS A 136 11.03 11.46 27.90
N PRO A 137 11.86 12.51 28.02
CA PRO A 137 13.29 12.32 28.29
C PRO A 137 13.45 11.47 29.55
N ARG A 138 14.22 10.38 29.49
CA ARG A 138 14.67 9.69 30.70
C ARG A 138 15.49 10.72 31.50
N ARG A 139 15.02 11.13 32.68
CA ARG A 139 15.88 11.79 33.66
C ARG A 139 16.90 10.75 34.06
N SER A 140 18.13 10.87 33.57
CA SER A 140 19.26 10.08 34.05
C SER A 140 19.34 10.29 35.56
N GLY A 141 19.16 9.19 36.31
CA GLY A 141 19.25 9.20 37.76
C GLY A 141 20.67 9.59 38.18
N SER A 142 20.81 10.79 38.71
CA SER A 142 21.87 11.13 39.63
C SER A 142 21.25 11.10 41.03
N GLU A 143 21.07 9.91 41.58
CA GLU A 143 20.88 9.73 43.02
C GLU A 143 22.18 10.16 43.72
N PHE A 144 22.30 11.45 44.03
CA PHE A 144 23.12 11.86 45.16
C PHE A 144 22.22 11.91 46.38
N ALA A 145 22.34 10.87 47.21
CA ALA A 145 21.82 10.81 48.55
C ALA A 145 22.15 12.08 49.33
N ARG A 146 21.14 12.73 49.87
CA ARG A 146 21.25 13.43 51.16
C ARG A 146 20.06 13.06 52.02
N ASN A 147 20.34 12.21 53.01
CA ASN A 147 19.54 12.06 54.22
C ASN A 147 19.27 13.44 54.84
N GLY A 148 18.05 13.67 55.29
CA GLY A 148 17.73 14.90 56.03
C GLY A 148 16.26 15.13 56.34
N VAL A 149 15.71 14.29 57.22
CA VAL A 149 14.67 14.62 58.22
C VAL A 149 13.26 15.00 57.75
N SER A 150 12.33 14.18 58.23
CA SER A 150 10.88 14.37 58.29
C SER A 150 10.49 15.63 59.06
N LEU A 151 9.65 16.48 58.46
CA LEU A 151 8.62 17.25 59.16
C LEU A 151 7.39 17.34 58.26
N CYS A 152 6.27 16.83 58.77
CA CYS A 152 4.94 17.07 58.24
C CYS A 152 4.50 18.47 58.65
N GLU A 153 3.89 19.24 57.75
CA GLU A 153 2.88 20.23 58.11
C GLU A 153 1.92 20.51 56.95
N ASP A 154 0.67 20.71 57.35
CA ASP A 154 -0.53 20.89 56.56
C ASP A 154 -0.55 22.15 55.69
N GLY A 155 -1.41 22.12 54.66
CA GLY A 155 -2.27 23.26 54.38
C GLY A 155 -2.02 24.04 53.09
N THR A 156 -3.08 24.07 52.28
CA THR A 156 -3.52 25.22 51.45
C THR A 156 -2.66 25.67 50.26
N GLY A 157 -3.22 25.44 49.07
CA GLY A 157 -3.71 26.56 48.27
C GLY A 157 -2.74 27.26 47.32
N VAL A 158 -3.16 27.27 46.06
CA VAL A 158 -2.85 28.27 45.02
C VAL A 158 -1.52 28.10 44.28
N ARG A 159 -1.71 27.63 43.05
CA ARG A 159 -0.78 27.58 41.93
C ARG A 159 -0.62 29.00 41.38
N GLU A 160 0.57 29.59 41.51
CA GLU A 160 0.91 30.80 40.78
C GLU A 160 2.25 30.67 40.05
N THR A 161 2.18 30.98 38.77
CA THR A 161 3.21 30.89 37.75
C THR A 161 4.18 32.06 37.93
N LEU A 162 5.46 31.79 38.19
CA LEU A 162 6.50 32.83 38.15
C LEU A 162 7.51 32.55 37.04
N PHE A 163 7.54 33.47 36.08
CA PHE A 163 8.51 33.58 35.00
C PHE A 163 9.94 33.70 35.55
N GLY A 164 10.83 32.80 35.11
CA GLY A 164 12.27 32.88 35.39
C GLY A 164 12.96 33.89 34.47
N SER A 165 13.36 35.03 35.05
CA SER A 165 14.18 36.09 34.47
C SER A 165 15.57 35.61 34.05
N CYS A 166 16.04 36.09 32.90
CA CYS A 166 17.44 36.00 32.47
C CYS A 166 18.37 36.71 33.47
N ARG A 167 19.53 36.11 33.76
CA ARG A 167 20.72 36.85 34.18
C ARG A 167 21.94 36.35 33.41
N ARG A 168 22.68 37.33 32.89
CA ARG A 168 23.91 37.25 32.12
C ARG A 168 24.95 37.96 32.99
N GLU A 169 26.05 37.30 33.32
CA GLU A 169 27.23 37.97 33.87
C GLU A 169 28.47 37.54 33.09
N LEU A 170 29.22 38.55 32.66
CA LEU A 170 30.50 38.55 31.96
C LEU A 170 31.59 38.93 32.98
N CYS A 171 32.79 38.37 32.83
CA CYS A 171 34.12 39.02 32.77
C CYS A 171 35.22 37.94 32.99
N SER A 172 36.02 37.64 31.95
CA SER A 172 37.46 38.02 31.74
C SER A 172 38.42 37.45 32.80
N ASP A 173 39.64 36.99 32.51
CA ASP A 173 40.46 36.74 31.31
C ASP A 173 41.70 35.98 31.86
N SER A 174 42.29 35.07 31.09
CA SER A 174 43.74 35.05 30.83
C SER A 174 44.18 33.76 30.14
N VAL A 175 45.10 33.97 29.21
CA VAL A 175 45.65 33.07 28.20
C VAL A 175 46.94 32.44 28.74
N VAL A 176 47.11 31.11 28.66
CA VAL A 176 48.36 30.44 28.24
C VAL A 176 48.00 29.05 27.70
N GLY A 177 48.36 28.78 26.44
CA GLY A 177 48.19 27.46 25.82
C GLY A 177 49.31 26.49 26.18
N LEU A 178 49.04 25.19 26.03
CA LEU A 178 50.06 24.19 25.69
C LEU A 178 49.44 22.96 25.02
N SER A 179 50.17 22.52 24.01
CA SER A 179 49.89 21.53 22.98
C SER A 179 49.72 20.08 23.47
N ARG A 180 48.79 19.37 22.80
CA ARG A 180 48.81 17.98 22.27
C ARG A 180 49.23 16.78 23.15
N ILE A 181 48.72 15.64 22.67
CA ILE A 181 49.06 14.22 22.90
C ILE A 181 48.49 13.68 24.25
N LEU A 182 47.65 12.63 24.35
CA LEU A 182 47.60 11.33 23.67
C LEU A 182 46.17 10.73 23.68
N ASP A 183 45.89 9.97 22.62
CA ASP A 183 44.97 8.83 22.61
C ASP A 183 45.07 8.01 23.90
N LEU A 184 43.95 7.83 24.60
CA LEU A 184 43.77 6.73 25.54
C LEU A 184 42.46 6.00 25.23
N LYS A 185 42.49 5.21 24.16
CA LYS A 185 41.67 4.01 24.04
C LYS A 185 42.15 2.99 25.09
N SER A 186 41.20 2.21 25.61
CA SER A 186 41.34 1.15 26.62
C SER A 186 41.49 1.70 28.05
N VAL A 187 40.67 1.36 29.04
CA VAL A 187 40.07 0.06 29.36
C VAL A 187 38.79 0.31 30.16
N LEU A 188 37.62 0.07 29.57
CA LEU A 188 36.46 -0.52 30.25
C LEU A 188 35.71 -1.29 29.16
N GLY A 189 35.92 -2.61 29.14
CA GLY A 189 35.08 -3.52 28.36
C GLY A 189 33.68 -3.50 28.96
N VAL A 190 32.86 -2.58 28.48
CA VAL A 190 31.41 -2.71 28.58
C VAL A 190 31.02 -3.35 27.26
N ASP A 191 30.48 -4.56 27.34
CA ASP A 191 29.86 -5.23 26.20
C ASP A 191 29.04 -4.22 25.41
N ASP A 192 29.42 -3.99 24.15
CA ASP A 192 28.55 -3.45 23.11
C ASP A 192 27.46 -4.51 22.84
N ALA A 193 26.66 -4.82 23.86
CA ALA A 193 25.32 -5.30 23.66
C ALA A 193 24.62 -4.13 22.97
N GLU A 194 24.45 -4.25 21.65
CA GLU A 194 23.53 -3.43 20.87
C GLU A 194 22.32 -3.15 21.75
N LEU A 195 22.18 -1.90 22.20
CA LEU A 195 20.96 -1.41 22.80
C LEU A 195 19.91 -1.54 21.71
N VAL A 196 19.27 -2.72 21.65
CA VAL A 196 18.05 -2.96 20.89
C VAL A 196 17.08 -1.94 21.48
N ASP A 197 16.95 -0.77 20.82
CA ASP A 197 16.06 0.30 21.25
C ASP A 197 14.68 -0.34 21.35
N GLU A 198 14.26 -0.56 22.59
CA GLU A 198 13.06 -1.31 22.91
C GLU A 198 11.90 -0.66 22.15
N PRO A 199 11.07 -1.43 21.42
CA PRO A 199 10.06 -0.86 20.54
C PRO A 199 9.17 0.10 21.33
N CYS A 200 9.17 1.39 20.93
CA CYS A 200 8.46 2.42 21.66
C CYS A 200 6.95 2.12 21.57
N LYS A 201 6.37 1.62 22.67
CA LYS A 201 4.94 1.30 22.73
C LYS A 201 4.11 2.57 22.82
N ALA A 202 3.09 2.65 21.97
CA ALA A 202 2.11 3.72 22.06
C ALA A 202 1.25 3.57 23.32
N THR A 203 1.04 4.67 24.01
CA THR A 203 0.15 4.82 25.15
C THR A 203 -1.32 4.75 24.73
N ASP A 204 -2.21 4.47 25.68
CA ASP A 204 -3.67 4.49 25.46
C ASP A 204 -4.17 5.82 24.89
N ILE A 205 -3.49 6.93 25.19
CA ILE A 205 -3.84 8.26 24.65
C ILE A 205 -3.62 8.29 23.14
N GLU A 206 -2.47 7.81 22.66
CA GLU A 206 -2.16 7.76 21.24
C GLU A 206 -3.08 6.78 20.50
N GLN A 207 -3.39 5.63 21.13
CA GLN A 207 -4.35 4.67 20.59
C GLN A 207 -5.75 5.25 20.46
N ARG A 208 -6.26 5.94 21.50
CA ARG A 208 -7.56 6.62 21.44
C ARG A 208 -7.60 7.70 20.37
N LYS A 209 -6.54 8.53 20.26
CA LYS A 209 -6.44 9.53 19.20
C LYS A 209 -6.54 8.90 17.81
N ALA A 210 -5.80 7.81 17.59
CA ALA A 210 -5.83 7.09 16.31
C ALA A 210 -7.23 6.56 15.99
N THR A 211 -7.89 5.93 16.96
CA THR A 211 -9.26 5.39 16.79
C THR A 211 -10.29 6.49 16.54
N THR A 212 -10.22 7.60 17.29
CA THR A 212 -11.11 8.74 17.12
C THR A 212 -10.94 9.39 15.75
N ALA A 213 -9.70 9.60 15.30
CA ALA A 213 -9.40 10.10 13.96
C ALA A 213 -9.97 9.18 12.88
N MET A 214 -9.74 7.87 13.03
CA MET A 214 -10.24 6.85 12.12
C MET A 214 -11.78 6.94 11.99
N ASN A 215 -12.51 7.06 13.10
CA ASN A 215 -13.98 7.16 13.10
C ASN A 215 -14.50 8.42 12.39
N LYS A 216 -13.83 9.57 12.56
CA LYS A 216 -14.18 10.80 11.82
C LYS A 216 -14.01 10.60 10.32
N ILE A 217 -12.88 10.02 9.90
CA ILE A 217 -12.57 9.76 8.49
C ILE A 217 -13.63 8.82 7.88
N LEU A 218 -14.04 7.76 8.59
CA LEU A 218 -15.12 6.90 8.13
C LEU A 218 -16.42 7.63 7.92
N SER A 219 -16.81 8.47 8.88
CA SER A 219 -18.07 9.19 8.80
C SER A 219 -18.11 10.02 7.52
N VAL A 220 -17.02 10.71 7.19
CA VAL A 220 -16.88 11.46 5.94
C VAL A 220 -16.92 10.54 4.72
N LEU A 221 -16.09 9.50 4.67
CA LEU A 221 -16.04 8.61 3.50
C LEU A 221 -17.37 7.88 3.26
N THR A 222 -18.08 7.48 4.31
CA THR A 222 -19.38 6.81 4.21
C THR A 222 -20.43 7.79 3.68
N HIS A 223 -20.52 8.98 4.27
CA HIS A 223 -21.48 10.00 3.85
C HIS A 223 -21.32 10.37 2.37
N TYR A 224 -20.09 10.63 1.94
CA TYR A 224 -19.83 10.99 0.54
C TYR A 224 -19.93 9.80 -0.43
N SER A 225 -19.78 8.57 0.06
CA SER A 225 -20.04 7.37 -0.76
C SER A 225 -21.52 7.15 -1.04
N GLU A 226 -22.41 7.60 -0.15
CA GLU A 226 -23.86 7.56 -0.36
C GLU A 226 -24.28 8.49 -1.50
N LEU A 227 -23.66 9.66 -1.58
CA LEU A 227 -23.93 10.66 -2.63
C LEU A 227 -23.50 10.20 -4.02
N THR A 228 -22.48 9.33 -4.13
CA THR A 228 -22.01 8.78 -5.41
C THR A 228 -22.63 7.42 -5.75
N GLY A 229 -23.44 6.86 -4.84
CA GLY A 229 -24.02 5.52 -4.98
C GLY A 229 -23.03 4.37 -4.79
N ARG A 230 -21.75 4.64 -4.48
CA ARG A 230 -20.68 3.62 -4.35
C ARG A 230 -20.38 3.35 -2.89
N LEU A 231 -21.35 2.79 -2.18
CA LEU A 231 -21.33 2.70 -0.72
C LEU A 231 -20.10 1.97 -0.18
N VAL A 232 -19.53 2.49 0.91
CA VAL A 232 -18.39 1.87 1.59
C VAL A 232 -18.66 1.48 3.04
N CYS A 233 -17.86 0.57 3.58
CA CYS A 233 -17.89 0.09 4.95
C CYS A 233 -16.49 -0.35 5.44
N TRP A 234 -16.35 -0.57 6.75
CA TRP A 234 -15.09 -1.06 7.36
C TRP A 234 -15.07 -2.54 7.68
N LYS A 235 -16.24 -3.18 7.70
CA LYS A 235 -16.34 -4.63 7.81
C LYS A 235 -16.62 -5.14 6.43
N ARG A 236 -15.85 -6.12 5.96
CA ARG A 236 -16.11 -6.77 4.68
C ARG A 236 -17.55 -7.30 4.68
N CYS A 237 -18.40 -6.72 3.85
CA CYS A 237 -19.74 -7.23 3.59
C CYS A 237 -19.61 -8.35 2.56
N CYS A 238 -20.06 -9.55 2.90
CA CYS A 238 -20.11 -10.66 1.96
C CYS A 238 -21.43 -10.60 1.20
N PHE A 239 -21.42 -10.16 -0.07
CA PHE A 239 -22.52 -10.48 -0.98
C PHE A 239 -22.22 -11.81 -1.68
N SER A 240 -23.22 -12.68 -1.69
CA SER A 240 -23.17 -14.00 -2.32
C SER A 240 -23.00 -13.86 -3.84
N GLY A 241 -21.94 -14.44 -4.42
CA GLY A 241 -21.91 -14.77 -5.86
C GLY A 241 -20.61 -14.55 -6.63
N MET A 242 -19.73 -13.61 -6.25
CA MET A 242 -18.43 -13.43 -6.91
C MET A 242 -17.39 -13.03 -5.87
N GLY A 243 -16.52 -13.96 -5.47
CA GLY A 243 -15.39 -13.62 -4.61
C GLY A 243 -14.42 -12.73 -5.38
N PRO A 244 -14.22 -11.45 -5.01
CA PRO A 244 -13.20 -10.65 -5.66
C PRO A 244 -11.81 -11.20 -5.36
N LEU A 245 -10.86 -10.99 -6.28
CA LEU A 245 -9.46 -11.30 -6.02
C LEU A 245 -9.01 -10.54 -4.77
N GLY A 246 -8.40 -11.24 -3.82
CA GLY A 246 -7.86 -10.61 -2.63
C GLY A 246 -6.90 -9.46 -2.99
N ALA A 247 -6.94 -8.37 -2.25
CA ALA A 247 -6.12 -7.18 -2.43
C ALA A 247 -4.63 -7.53 -2.48
N SER A 248 -4.18 -8.55 -1.73
CA SER A 248 -2.81 -9.10 -1.87
C SER A 248 -2.45 -9.51 -3.28
N LEU A 249 -3.33 -10.30 -3.89
CA LEU A 249 -3.16 -10.81 -5.23
C LEU A 249 -3.20 -9.64 -6.20
N ASN A 250 -4.18 -8.76 -6.06
CA ASN A 250 -4.32 -7.56 -6.88
C ASN A 250 -3.06 -6.66 -6.84
N ILE A 251 -2.50 -6.42 -5.65
CA ILE A 251 -1.26 -5.64 -5.46
C ILE A 251 -0.07 -6.33 -6.13
N SER A 252 0.04 -7.65 -6.00
CA SER A 252 1.14 -8.42 -6.59
C SER A 252 1.07 -8.41 -8.11
N LEU A 253 -0.12 -8.61 -8.66
CA LEU A 253 -0.41 -8.54 -10.09
C LEU A 253 -0.18 -7.13 -10.65
N GLY A 254 -0.53 -6.09 -9.90
CA GLY A 254 -0.35 -4.69 -10.29
C GLY A 254 1.11 -4.26 -10.46
N ARG A 255 2.10 -5.07 -10.02
CA ARG A 255 3.53 -4.81 -10.26
C ARG A 255 3.97 -5.22 -11.66
N ILE A 256 3.23 -6.12 -12.30
CA ILE A 256 3.53 -6.62 -13.65
C ILE A 256 3.11 -5.54 -14.66
N LYS A 257 4.04 -5.13 -15.51
CA LYS A 257 3.84 -3.99 -16.44
C LYS A 257 3.39 -4.41 -17.83
N GLN A 258 3.36 -5.72 -18.11
CA GLN A 258 2.97 -6.28 -19.40
C GLN A 258 1.45 -6.48 -19.48
N SER A 259 0.92 -6.64 -20.69
CA SER A 259 -0.51 -6.89 -20.91
C SER A 259 -0.85 -8.34 -20.58
N PHE A 260 -1.68 -8.51 -19.55
CA PHE A 260 -2.31 -9.78 -19.24
C PHE A 260 -3.68 -9.58 -18.57
N VAL A 261 -4.45 -10.67 -18.56
CA VAL A 261 -5.72 -10.82 -17.84
C VAL A 261 -5.72 -12.13 -17.04
N LEU A 262 -6.49 -12.17 -15.96
CA LEU A 262 -6.87 -13.41 -15.28
C LEU A 262 -8.36 -13.67 -15.49
N THR A 263 -8.70 -14.90 -15.85
CA THR A 263 -10.08 -15.38 -15.92
C THR A 263 -10.32 -16.48 -14.89
N ASP A 264 -11.54 -16.53 -14.36
CA ASP A 264 -11.93 -17.53 -13.36
C ASP A 264 -12.74 -18.66 -14.03
N PRO A 265 -12.17 -19.86 -14.19
CA PRO A 265 -12.86 -20.98 -14.84
C PRO A 265 -14.00 -21.58 -14.00
N HIS A 266 -14.13 -21.21 -12.72
CA HIS A 266 -15.18 -21.71 -11.82
C HIS A 266 -16.45 -20.86 -11.89
N LEU A 267 -16.40 -19.70 -12.53
CA LEU A 267 -17.56 -18.84 -12.76
C LEU A 267 -18.17 -19.12 -14.15
N PRO A 268 -19.51 -18.94 -14.29
CA PRO A 268 -20.17 -19.08 -15.58
C PRO A 268 -19.51 -18.20 -16.64
N ASP A 269 -19.28 -18.77 -17.81
CA ASP A 269 -18.67 -18.08 -18.97
C ASP A 269 -17.20 -17.65 -18.80
N MET A 270 -16.52 -18.06 -17.72
CA MET A 270 -15.10 -17.79 -17.47
C MET A 270 -14.72 -16.30 -17.63
N PRO A 271 -15.32 -15.42 -16.81
CA PRO A 271 -15.16 -13.98 -16.93
C PRO A 271 -13.76 -13.53 -16.49
N ILE A 272 -13.35 -12.36 -16.98
CA ILE A 272 -12.14 -11.68 -16.53
C ILE A 272 -12.36 -11.18 -15.09
N VAL A 273 -11.51 -11.64 -14.18
CA VAL A 273 -11.46 -11.22 -12.77
C VAL A 273 -10.32 -10.24 -12.50
N TYR A 274 -9.33 -10.16 -13.39
CA TYR A 274 -8.27 -9.15 -13.37
C TYR A 274 -7.88 -8.72 -14.77
N ALA A 275 -7.64 -7.43 -14.96
CA ALA A 275 -7.05 -6.90 -16.18
C ALA A 275 -5.89 -5.97 -15.84
N SER A 276 -4.70 -6.21 -16.40
CA SER A 276 -3.56 -5.31 -16.21
C SER A 276 -3.82 -3.93 -16.84
N ASP A 277 -3.15 -2.88 -16.35
CA ASP A 277 -3.24 -1.54 -16.97
C ASP A 277 -2.73 -1.54 -18.42
N ALA A 278 -1.76 -2.39 -18.74
CA ALA A 278 -1.25 -2.54 -20.09
C ALA A 278 -2.29 -3.18 -21.03
N PHE A 279 -3.11 -4.12 -20.54
CA PHE A 279 -4.22 -4.69 -21.31
C PHE A 279 -5.28 -3.63 -21.62
N LEU A 280 -5.65 -2.81 -20.64
CA LEU A 280 -6.63 -1.74 -20.85
C LEU A 280 -6.12 -0.73 -21.89
N LYS A 281 -4.84 -0.36 -21.83
CA LYS A 281 -4.20 0.52 -22.81
C LYS A 281 -4.14 -0.09 -24.20
N LEU A 282 -3.80 -1.38 -24.29
CA LEU A 282 -3.71 -2.10 -25.56
C LEU A 282 -5.06 -2.17 -26.29
N THR A 283 -6.13 -2.40 -25.54
CA THR A 283 -7.46 -2.67 -26.09
C THR A 283 -8.38 -1.45 -26.14
N GLY A 284 -8.07 -0.40 -25.38
CA GLY A 284 -8.89 0.81 -25.26
C GLY A 284 -10.12 0.66 -24.37
N TYR A 285 -10.35 -0.51 -23.78
CA TYR A 285 -11.46 -0.74 -22.84
C TYR A 285 -11.12 -0.23 -21.44
N THR A 286 -12.13 0.25 -20.74
CA THR A 286 -11.99 0.61 -19.33
C THR A 286 -12.02 -0.64 -18.45
N ARG A 287 -11.48 -0.53 -17.23
CA ARG A 287 -11.51 -1.60 -16.23
C ARG A 287 -12.93 -2.11 -15.96
N GLN A 288 -13.91 -1.20 -15.89
CA GLN A 288 -15.29 -1.52 -15.58
C GLN A 288 -15.98 -2.29 -16.72
N GLU A 289 -15.60 -2.01 -17.97
CA GLU A 289 -16.12 -2.71 -19.14
C GLU A 289 -15.48 -4.10 -19.31
N ALA A 290 -14.19 -4.25 -18.97
CA ALA A 290 -13.48 -5.50 -19.14
C ALA A 290 -13.76 -6.54 -18.04
N LEU A 291 -13.89 -6.10 -16.79
CA LEU A 291 -14.12 -7.01 -15.66
C LEU A 291 -15.53 -7.63 -15.73
N GLY A 292 -15.62 -8.93 -15.45
CA GLY A 292 -16.89 -9.67 -15.52
C GLY A 292 -17.26 -10.14 -16.93
N GLN A 293 -16.55 -9.69 -17.97
CA GLN A 293 -16.77 -10.13 -19.35
C GLN A 293 -15.80 -11.25 -19.72
N ASN A 294 -16.21 -12.13 -20.63
CA ASN A 294 -15.29 -13.06 -21.27
C ASN A 294 -14.44 -12.33 -22.33
N CYS A 295 -13.16 -12.67 -22.45
CA CYS A 295 -12.22 -12.05 -23.41
C CYS A 295 -12.68 -12.08 -24.88
N ARG A 296 -13.68 -12.88 -25.24
CA ARG A 296 -14.20 -12.96 -26.61
C ARG A 296 -14.77 -11.64 -27.15
N PHE A 297 -15.05 -10.64 -26.30
CA PHE A 297 -15.45 -9.30 -26.77
C PHE A 297 -14.41 -8.63 -27.66
N LEU A 298 -13.14 -9.09 -27.63
CA LEU A 298 -12.08 -8.66 -28.53
C LEU A 298 -12.17 -9.31 -29.93
N SER A 299 -13.09 -10.24 -30.14
CA SER A 299 -13.30 -10.87 -31.46
C SER A 299 -14.13 -9.96 -32.34
N GLY A 300 -13.91 -10.04 -33.65
CA GLY A 300 -14.70 -9.31 -34.65
C GLY A 300 -14.86 -10.13 -35.93
N PRO A 301 -15.28 -9.48 -37.03
CA PRO A 301 -15.71 -10.17 -38.26
C PRO A 301 -14.66 -11.11 -38.86
N ASP A 302 -13.39 -10.71 -38.82
CA ASP A 302 -12.28 -11.45 -39.45
C ASP A 302 -11.51 -12.32 -38.44
N THR A 303 -12.02 -12.48 -37.21
CA THR A 303 -11.39 -13.33 -36.21
C THR A 303 -11.60 -14.80 -36.57
N ASP A 304 -10.51 -15.53 -36.77
CA ASP A 304 -10.54 -16.95 -37.16
C ASP A 304 -11.17 -17.85 -36.08
N CYS A 305 -12.31 -18.46 -36.42
CA CYS A 305 -13.04 -19.40 -35.57
C CYS A 305 -12.24 -20.67 -35.26
N SER A 306 -11.33 -21.11 -36.14
CA SER A 306 -10.49 -22.29 -35.90
C SER A 306 -9.50 -22.06 -34.76
N VAL A 307 -8.93 -20.85 -34.68
CA VAL A 307 -8.05 -20.44 -33.58
C VAL A 307 -8.83 -20.31 -32.27
N GLN A 308 -10.06 -19.79 -32.30
CA GLN A 308 -10.94 -19.77 -31.13
C GLN A 308 -11.26 -21.18 -30.62
N TYR A 309 -11.51 -22.13 -31.54
CA TYR A 309 -11.71 -23.53 -31.19
C TYR A 309 -10.47 -24.14 -30.55
N GLN A 310 -9.27 -23.88 -31.10
CA GLN A 310 -8.01 -24.33 -30.50
C GLN A 310 -7.80 -23.81 -29.07
N ILE A 311 -8.13 -22.53 -28.82
CA ILE A 311 -8.11 -21.96 -27.47
C ILE A 311 -9.08 -22.71 -26.55
N LYS A 312 -10.33 -22.91 -26.99
CA LYS A 312 -11.37 -23.60 -26.22
C LYS A 312 -10.95 -25.01 -25.84
N GLU A 313 -10.39 -25.77 -26.78
CA GLU A 313 -9.89 -27.12 -26.54
C GLU A 313 -8.70 -27.14 -25.58
N SER A 314 -7.79 -26.17 -25.68
CA SER A 314 -6.66 -26.04 -24.75
C SER A 314 -7.12 -25.79 -23.32
N ILE A 315 -8.13 -24.92 -23.14
CA ILE A 315 -8.73 -24.65 -21.83
C ILE A 315 -9.44 -25.90 -21.29
N ARG A 316 -10.20 -26.61 -22.15
CA ARG A 316 -10.92 -27.85 -21.79
C ARG A 316 -9.97 -28.97 -21.35
N THR A 317 -8.79 -29.05 -21.96
CA THR A 317 -7.74 -30.04 -21.66
C THR A 317 -6.77 -29.57 -20.57
N GLU A 318 -7.04 -28.42 -19.93
CA GLU A 318 -6.18 -27.82 -18.91
C GLU A 318 -4.73 -27.59 -19.36
N GLN A 319 -4.52 -27.34 -20.66
CA GLN A 319 -3.20 -27.10 -21.24
C GLN A 319 -2.99 -25.62 -21.58
N GLY A 320 -1.72 -25.21 -21.62
CA GLY A 320 -1.35 -23.91 -22.15
C GLY A 320 -1.30 -23.92 -23.68
N CYS A 321 -1.60 -22.79 -24.32
CA CYS A 321 -1.48 -22.63 -25.76
C CYS A 321 -0.99 -21.23 -26.13
N THR A 322 -0.37 -21.12 -27.31
CA THR A 322 0.08 -19.85 -27.90
C THR A 322 -0.45 -19.75 -29.32
N VAL A 323 -1.09 -18.64 -29.67
CA VAL A 323 -1.73 -18.41 -30.98
C VAL A 323 -1.55 -16.95 -31.45
N CYS A 324 -1.46 -16.70 -32.76
CA CYS A 324 -1.62 -15.35 -33.37
C CYS A 324 -3.11 -15.26 -33.76
N ILE A 325 -3.89 -14.42 -33.08
CA ILE A 325 -5.33 -14.22 -33.33
C ILE A 325 -5.61 -12.75 -33.65
N LEU A 326 -6.47 -12.49 -34.63
CA LEU A 326 -6.88 -11.13 -34.97
C LEU A 326 -7.93 -10.64 -33.95
N ASN A 327 -7.63 -9.54 -33.27
CA ASN A 327 -8.51 -8.92 -32.28
C ASN A 327 -8.83 -7.47 -32.65
N TYR A 328 -9.91 -6.94 -32.06
CA TYR A 328 -10.40 -5.59 -32.29
C TYR A 328 -10.39 -4.82 -30.99
N ARG A 329 -9.96 -3.56 -31.07
CA ARG A 329 -9.99 -2.61 -29.97
C ARG A 329 -11.38 -1.98 -29.86
N LYS A 330 -11.60 -1.23 -28.77
CA LYS A 330 -12.85 -0.48 -28.55
C LYS A 330 -13.17 0.51 -29.68
N ASP A 331 -12.16 1.09 -30.30
CA ASP A 331 -12.28 2.00 -31.44
C ASP A 331 -12.49 1.28 -32.78
N THR A 332 -12.72 -0.03 -32.75
CA THR A 332 -12.88 -0.93 -33.90
C THR A 332 -11.62 -1.17 -34.74
N SER A 333 -10.47 -0.58 -34.37
CA SER A 333 -9.21 -0.91 -35.03
C SER A 333 -8.80 -2.35 -34.75
N SER A 334 -8.30 -3.05 -35.77
CA SER A 334 -7.80 -4.41 -35.63
C SER A 334 -6.33 -4.44 -35.24
N PHE A 335 -5.93 -5.51 -34.57
CA PHE A 335 -4.52 -5.81 -34.27
C PHE A 335 -4.30 -7.32 -34.15
N TRP A 336 -3.11 -7.74 -34.54
CA TRP A 336 -2.67 -9.11 -34.34
C TRP A 336 -2.22 -9.32 -32.91
N ASN A 337 -3.00 -10.10 -32.17
CA ASN A 337 -2.72 -10.47 -30.80
C ASN A 337 -1.97 -11.80 -30.77
N PHE A 338 -0.67 -11.73 -30.48
CA PHE A 338 0.09 -12.90 -30.08
C PHE A 338 -0.28 -13.25 -28.63
N LEU A 339 -1.20 -14.20 -28.50
CA LEU A 339 -1.87 -14.57 -27.26
C LEU A 339 -1.29 -15.86 -26.70
N HIS A 340 -0.85 -15.82 -25.45
CA HIS A 340 -0.50 -17.02 -24.71
C HIS A 340 -1.44 -17.23 -23.52
N ILE A 341 -2.05 -18.40 -23.43
CA ILE A 341 -2.95 -18.81 -22.35
C ILE A 341 -2.28 -19.91 -21.54
N SER A 342 -2.31 -19.82 -20.22
CA SER A 342 -1.77 -20.85 -19.33
C SER A 342 -2.64 -21.03 -18.09
N PRO A 343 -2.87 -22.27 -17.64
CA PRO A 343 -3.53 -22.51 -16.35
C PRO A 343 -2.63 -22.06 -15.19
N VAL A 344 -3.24 -21.42 -14.21
CA VAL A 344 -2.60 -20.97 -12.97
C VAL A 344 -3.19 -21.75 -11.80
N ARG A 345 -2.36 -22.59 -11.19
CA ARG A 345 -2.75 -23.47 -10.09
C ARG A 345 -2.48 -22.81 -8.73
N ASN A 346 -3.40 -22.99 -7.78
CA ASN A 346 -3.22 -22.59 -6.39
C ASN A 346 -2.23 -23.53 -5.66
N ALA A 347 -2.05 -23.30 -4.35
CA ALA A 347 -1.16 -24.11 -3.52
C ALA A 347 -1.60 -25.59 -3.41
N SER A 348 -2.89 -25.91 -3.58
CA SER A 348 -3.38 -27.30 -3.59
C SER A 348 -3.25 -28.00 -4.95
N GLY A 349 -2.69 -27.32 -5.95
CA GLY A 349 -2.50 -27.87 -7.30
C GLY A 349 -3.76 -27.82 -8.19
N LYS A 350 -4.89 -27.32 -7.69
CA LYS A 350 -6.09 -27.09 -8.50
C LYS A 350 -5.95 -25.81 -9.32
N ILE A 351 -6.53 -25.77 -10.52
CA ILE A 351 -6.57 -24.54 -11.32
C ILE A 351 -7.41 -23.51 -10.57
N ALA A 352 -6.81 -22.37 -10.25
CA ALA A 352 -7.50 -21.23 -9.67
C ALA A 352 -7.96 -20.27 -10.76
N TYR A 353 -7.09 -20.01 -11.76
CA TYR A 353 -7.35 -19.06 -12.84
C TYR A 353 -6.71 -19.54 -14.14
N PHE A 354 -7.13 -18.96 -15.26
CA PHE A 354 -6.32 -18.93 -16.48
C PHE A 354 -5.70 -17.54 -16.65
N VAL A 355 -4.43 -17.49 -17.03
CA VAL A 355 -3.77 -16.24 -17.41
C VAL A 355 -3.71 -16.16 -18.94
N GLY A 356 -4.17 -15.04 -19.50
CA GLY A 356 -3.99 -14.69 -20.91
C GLY A 356 -3.03 -13.52 -21.04
N VAL A 357 -1.91 -13.71 -21.74
CA VAL A 357 -0.89 -12.67 -21.98
C VAL A 357 -0.95 -12.25 -23.44
N GLN A 358 -1.22 -10.96 -23.66
CA GLN A 358 -1.38 -10.38 -25.00
C GLN A 358 -0.15 -9.58 -25.38
N ILE A 359 0.34 -9.78 -26.60
CA ILE A 359 1.38 -8.95 -27.20
C ILE A 359 0.90 -8.59 -28.60
N GLU A 360 0.79 -7.29 -28.87
CA GLU A 360 0.61 -6.84 -30.25
C GLU A 360 1.88 -7.15 -31.04
N SER A 361 1.72 -7.95 -32.10
CA SER A 361 2.83 -8.36 -32.95
C SER A 361 2.47 -8.05 -34.39
N SER A 362 3.38 -7.40 -35.12
CA SER A 362 3.39 -7.51 -36.57
C SER A 362 3.76 -8.96 -36.88
N CYS A 363 2.81 -9.80 -37.28
CA CYS A 363 3.09 -11.16 -37.76
C CYS A 363 3.83 -11.02 -39.12
N THR A 364 5.09 -10.54 -39.10
CA THR A 364 6.04 -10.38 -40.21
C THR A 364 7.36 -11.03 -39.79
N ASN A 365 7.85 -11.98 -40.58
CA ASN A 365 8.95 -12.92 -40.25
C ASN A 365 10.36 -12.30 -40.12
N GLN A 366 10.51 -11.07 -39.65
CA GLN A 366 11.80 -10.37 -39.61
C GLN A 366 11.98 -9.58 -38.31
N ASP A 367 12.39 -10.24 -37.22
CA ASP A 367 13.20 -9.59 -36.17
C ASP A 367 13.70 -10.63 -35.15
N LYS A 368 14.82 -11.30 -35.48
CA LYS A 368 15.44 -12.33 -34.64
C LYS A 368 16.36 -11.78 -33.52
N GLN A 369 16.36 -10.47 -33.25
CA GLN A 369 17.30 -9.85 -32.29
C GLN A 369 16.69 -9.26 -31.02
N LYS A 370 15.36 -9.23 -30.87
CA LYS A 370 14.71 -8.98 -29.57
C LYS A 370 14.33 -10.33 -28.94
N LEU A 371 14.44 -10.45 -27.60
CA LEU A 371 13.93 -11.61 -26.85
C LEU A 371 12.61 -12.08 -27.47
N SER A 372 12.57 -13.33 -27.95
CA SER A 372 11.40 -13.86 -28.67
C SER A 372 10.13 -13.58 -27.85
N PRO A 373 9.02 -13.18 -28.50
CA PRO A 373 7.79 -12.81 -27.79
C PRO A 373 7.33 -13.90 -26.80
N ASP A 374 7.64 -15.17 -27.09
CA ASP A 374 7.45 -16.31 -26.19
C ASP A 374 8.14 -16.13 -24.82
N ARG A 375 9.41 -15.72 -24.79
CA ARG A 375 10.14 -15.52 -23.52
C ARG A 375 9.52 -14.42 -22.69
N ARG A 376 8.97 -13.38 -23.33
CA ARG A 376 8.26 -12.30 -22.64
C ARG A 376 6.95 -12.80 -22.03
N GLN A 377 6.16 -13.55 -22.78
CA GLN A 377 4.91 -14.14 -22.27
C GLN A 377 5.15 -15.09 -21.10
N LEU A 378 6.13 -15.99 -21.23
CA LEU A 378 6.46 -16.95 -20.17
C LEU A 378 6.94 -16.26 -18.88
N SER A 379 7.67 -15.14 -18.99
CA SER A 379 8.08 -14.36 -17.82
C SER A 379 6.88 -13.78 -17.04
N VAL A 380 5.85 -13.32 -17.77
CA VAL A 380 4.60 -12.81 -17.18
C VAL A 380 3.84 -13.95 -16.51
N VAL A 381 3.69 -15.09 -17.21
CA VAL A 381 3.03 -16.28 -16.65
C VAL A 381 3.72 -16.75 -15.37
N ALA A 382 5.05 -16.76 -15.34
CA ALA A 382 5.81 -17.11 -14.13
C ALA A 382 5.51 -16.15 -12.97
N ALA A 383 5.54 -14.84 -13.22
CA ALA A 383 5.23 -13.83 -12.20
C ALA A 383 3.79 -13.97 -11.66
N VAL A 384 2.82 -14.21 -12.54
CA VAL A 384 1.42 -14.45 -12.17
C VAL A 384 1.27 -15.73 -11.35
N LYS A 385 1.90 -16.83 -11.76
CA LYS A 385 1.89 -18.11 -11.02
C LYS A 385 2.45 -17.94 -9.61
N VAL A 386 3.52 -17.18 -9.44
CA VAL A 386 4.10 -16.86 -8.13
C VAL A 386 3.12 -16.03 -7.29
N ALA A 387 2.49 -15.00 -7.87
CA ALA A 387 1.53 -14.17 -7.16
C ALA A 387 0.32 -14.98 -6.65
N VAL A 388 -0.28 -15.84 -7.49
CA VAL A 388 -1.44 -16.66 -7.11
C VAL A 388 -1.11 -17.69 -6.03
N ARG A 389 0.07 -18.34 -6.14
CA ARG A 389 0.53 -19.27 -5.11
C ARG A 389 0.78 -18.57 -3.77
N GLY A 390 1.44 -17.39 -3.80
CA GLY A 390 1.72 -16.60 -2.60
C GLY A 390 0.46 -16.14 -1.86
N SER A 391 -0.61 -15.79 -2.59
CA SER A 391 -1.89 -15.43 -1.98
C SER A 391 -2.64 -16.62 -1.36
N SER A 392 -2.43 -17.84 -1.87
CA SER A 392 -3.11 -19.05 -1.38
C SER A 392 -2.53 -19.59 -0.06
N MET A 393 -1.27 -19.26 0.26
CA MET A 393 -0.60 -19.75 1.48
C MET A 393 -1.10 -19.06 2.77
N GLY A 394 -1.74 -17.90 2.68
CA GLY A 394 -2.29 -17.20 3.85
C GLY A 394 -3.64 -17.73 4.34
N ALA A 395 -4.29 -18.62 3.58
CA ALA A 395 -5.63 -19.11 3.90
C ALA A 395 -5.65 -20.45 4.66
N SER A 396 -4.50 -21.11 4.85
CA SER A 396 -4.43 -22.50 5.33
C SER A 396 -3.97 -22.71 6.78
N THR A 397 -3.88 -21.66 7.61
CA THR A 397 -3.49 -21.83 9.03
C THR A 397 -4.52 -21.22 9.97
N SER A 398 -5.65 -21.90 10.15
CA SER A 398 -6.51 -21.74 11.33
C SER A 398 -7.45 -22.93 11.47
N LYS A 399 -6.90 -24.14 11.65
CA LYS A 399 -7.57 -25.23 12.36
C LYS A 399 -6.50 -26.11 13.00
N SER A 400 -6.23 -25.86 14.28
CA SER A 400 -5.77 -26.84 15.26
C SER A 400 -6.11 -26.28 16.63
#